data_AF-A0A1X2GUS5-F1
#
_entry.id   AF-A0A1X2GUS5-F1
#
_cell.length_a   1.000
_cell.length_b   1.000
_cell.length_c   1.000
_cell.angle_alpha   90.00
_cell.angle_beta   90.00
_cell.angle_gamma   90.00
#
_symmetry.space_group_name_H-M   'P 1'
#
loop_
_entity.id
_entity.type
_entity.pdbx_description
1 polymer ?
#
loop_
_entity_poly.entity_id
_entity_poly.type
_entity_poly.pdbx_seq_one_letter_code
_entity_poly.pdbx_strand_id
1 'polypeptide(L)'
;MSEFHSLANLIKRLEVATTRLEDLAMSSSSASAVATASAAATSSTAPGPSTTSAAVPLAVQKHDEALAASLEKYKALSKDIGGLVDEQAALVLQAVEAERDIVRISTLAQKPDMVSPAFATLITPIQTALTAVVEVKDKHRGDPLFNHLSAVGEAIPALGWFTFEPTPVPIIREMKDAAQFYANRVIKEFKEKDPKHVEWMRTYLSIFDALALFVKDNYPTGLTWNAKGDKVDDHLGKSSAPTPAPASAPAPAAAGAPPPPPPPPPPPMVIEEEPESKPTGAAAVFAEINRGSSVTAGLRKVDKSEMTHKNPDLRRQGSESSESGTSPSKKQGPPTPSKPNKFVLKKPAKTTLEANKWVVEHHESNPEIIIEGTAINQAVYIYGCKNSTIRIKGKVNAVTMDSCTKCGVALDSVVSTVDIVNSHSFGLQIFNVTPTIAIDKCDSGQVYLSKECLGVEILSAKSSSINILFPENLQEEDAEFKELPVPEQFKTTIVDGKLVTATVEHTG
;
A
#
# COMPACT_ATOMS: atom_id res chain seq x y z
N MET A 1 -24.08 -23.14 41.24
CA MET A 1 -22.91 -22.57 41.96
C MET A 1 -21.55 -22.83 41.29
N SER A 2 -21.48 -23.60 40.20
CA SER A 2 -20.23 -23.92 39.49
C SER A 2 -19.74 -22.82 38.52
N GLU A 3 -20.62 -21.98 37.96
CA GLU A 3 -20.22 -20.95 36.99
C GLU A 3 -19.55 -19.73 37.62
N PHE A 4 -19.91 -19.35 38.85
CA PHE A 4 -19.27 -18.24 39.57
C PHE A 4 -17.80 -18.54 39.92
N HIS A 5 -17.45 -19.81 40.14
CA HIS A 5 -16.07 -20.24 40.37
C HIS A 5 -15.21 -20.21 39.10
N SER A 6 -15.83 -20.28 37.91
CA SER A 6 -15.12 -20.18 36.63
C SER A 6 -14.72 -18.73 36.34
N LEU A 7 -15.62 -17.77 36.60
CA LEU A 7 -15.38 -16.35 36.35
C LEU A 7 -14.34 -15.76 37.33
N ALA A 8 -14.41 -16.11 38.61
CA ALA A 8 -13.43 -15.65 39.60
C ALA A 8 -12.01 -16.16 39.30
N ASN A 9 -11.89 -17.37 38.76
CA ASN A 9 -10.60 -17.91 38.32
C ASN A 9 -10.11 -17.24 37.03
N LEU A 10 -11.01 -16.83 36.13
CA LEU A 10 -10.66 -16.09 34.93
C LEU A 10 -10.11 -14.70 35.27
N ILE A 11 -10.75 -13.99 36.21
CA ILE A 11 -10.34 -12.66 36.67
C ILE A 11 -8.96 -12.72 37.36
N LYS A 12 -8.74 -13.69 38.27
CA LYS A 12 -7.41 -13.88 38.88
C LYS A 12 -6.33 -14.20 37.86
N ARG A 13 -6.63 -14.96 36.79
CA ARG A 13 -5.67 -15.23 35.72
C ARG A 13 -5.38 -14.01 34.85
N LEU A 14 -6.36 -13.14 34.65
CA LEU A 14 -6.21 -11.86 33.94
C LEU A 14 -5.36 -10.87 34.75
N GLU A 15 -5.59 -10.77 36.06
CA GLU A 15 -4.77 -9.94 36.95
C GLU A 15 -3.32 -10.42 36.95
N VAL A 16 -3.08 -11.72 37.12
CA VAL A 16 -1.73 -12.31 37.08
C VAL A 16 -1.05 -12.14 35.71
N ALA A 17 -1.81 -12.21 34.62
CA ALA A 17 -1.28 -11.96 33.27
C ALA A 17 -0.89 -10.48 33.07
N THR A 18 -1.66 -9.56 33.65
CA THR A 18 -1.39 -8.11 33.59
C THR A 18 -0.16 -7.77 34.42
N THR A 19 -0.04 -8.29 35.64
CA THR A 19 1.17 -8.09 36.48
C THR A 19 2.42 -8.68 35.84
N ARG A 20 2.32 -9.84 35.16
CA ARG A 20 3.45 -10.42 34.42
C ARG A 20 3.84 -9.63 33.18
N LEU A 21 2.86 -8.98 32.51
CA LEU A 21 3.12 -8.07 31.40
C LEU A 21 3.81 -6.79 31.88
N GLU A 22 3.42 -6.27 33.05
CA GLU A 22 4.07 -5.12 33.69
C GLU A 22 5.51 -5.47 34.14
N ASP A 23 5.75 -6.65 34.71
CA ASP A 23 7.10 -7.13 35.05
C ASP A 23 7.99 -7.36 33.80
N LEU A 24 7.40 -7.80 32.68
CA LEU A 24 8.11 -7.94 31.39
C LEU A 24 8.43 -6.57 30.76
N ALA A 25 7.56 -5.57 30.94
CA ALA A 25 7.83 -4.19 30.52
C ALA A 25 8.93 -3.53 31.39
N MET A 26 8.95 -3.80 32.71
CA MET A 26 10.01 -3.29 33.59
C MET A 26 11.36 -4.00 33.40
N SER A 27 11.37 -5.30 33.09
CA SER A 27 12.60 -6.06 32.81
C SER A 27 13.19 -5.76 31.42
N SER A 28 12.36 -5.49 30.40
CA SER A 28 12.84 -5.00 29.09
C SER A 28 13.40 -3.58 29.15
N SER A 29 12.91 -2.76 30.08
CA SER A 29 13.50 -1.44 30.42
C SER A 29 14.86 -1.56 31.12
N SER A 30 15.14 -2.69 31.78
CA SER A 30 16.38 -2.94 32.51
C SER A 30 17.48 -3.59 31.64
N ALA A 31 17.11 -4.24 30.53
CA ALA A 31 18.06 -4.83 29.58
C ALA A 31 18.73 -3.81 28.63
N SER A 32 18.16 -2.61 28.50
CA SER A 32 18.77 -1.50 27.75
C SER A 32 19.75 -0.66 28.59
N ALA A 33 19.79 -0.88 29.91
CA ALA A 33 20.63 -0.13 30.85
C ALA A 33 22.02 -0.74 31.12
N VAL A 34 22.36 -1.90 30.53
CA VAL A 34 23.64 -2.61 30.78
C VAL A 34 24.66 -2.50 29.63
N ALA A 35 24.34 -1.84 28.51
CA ALA A 35 25.24 -1.71 27.37
C ALA A 35 26.04 -0.38 27.32
N THR A 36 25.86 0.53 28.28
CA THR A 36 26.54 1.85 28.30
C THR A 36 27.46 2.08 29.51
N ALA A 37 27.74 1.05 30.31
CA ALA A 37 28.70 1.15 31.42
C ALA A 37 30.12 0.77 30.97
N SER A 38 30.75 1.59 30.13
CA SER A 38 32.21 1.67 30.05
C SER A 38 32.65 3.02 29.47
N ALA A 39 32.75 4.03 30.33
CA ALA A 39 33.69 5.15 30.29
C ALA A 39 33.26 6.20 31.32
N ALA A 40 33.47 5.93 32.61
CA ALA A 40 33.43 6.96 33.64
C ALA A 40 34.83 7.53 33.81
N ALA A 41 35.05 8.76 33.33
CA ALA A 41 36.11 9.63 33.81
C ALA A 41 35.51 10.99 34.17
N THR A 42 35.80 11.39 35.40
CA THR A 42 35.37 12.56 36.16
C THR A 42 35.61 13.91 35.48
N SER A 43 34.64 14.83 35.54
CA SER A 43 34.85 16.19 36.08
C SER A 43 33.54 16.99 36.17
N SER A 44 33.34 17.58 37.34
CA SER A 44 32.28 18.52 37.70
C SER A 44 32.62 19.94 37.23
N THR A 45 31.67 20.64 36.61
CA THR A 45 31.30 22.06 36.86
C THR A 45 30.27 22.55 35.82
N ALA A 46 29.23 23.23 36.30
CA ALA A 46 28.22 23.98 35.52
C ALA A 46 28.46 25.49 35.70
N PRO A 47 27.71 26.41 35.05
CA PRO A 47 27.21 26.44 33.68
C PRO A 47 27.66 27.73 32.93
N GLY A 48 27.82 27.67 31.61
CA GLY A 48 28.06 28.83 30.74
C GLY A 48 27.18 28.76 29.49
N PRO A 49 26.72 29.89 28.92
CA PRO A 49 25.62 29.93 27.96
C PRO A 49 26.08 29.34 26.63
N SER A 50 25.58 28.16 26.28
CA SER A 50 25.86 27.55 24.98
C SER A 50 24.95 28.17 23.93
N THR A 51 25.47 29.17 23.21
CA THR A 51 25.12 29.41 21.81
C THR A 51 25.50 28.18 20.99
N THR A 52 24.58 27.22 20.87
CA THR A 52 24.77 26.04 20.03
C THR A 52 24.26 26.37 18.63
N SER A 53 25.19 26.49 17.68
CA SER A 53 24.88 26.35 16.25
C SER A 53 24.11 25.05 16.05
N ALA A 54 22.84 25.15 15.64
CA ALA A 54 21.93 24.01 15.52
C ALA A 54 22.44 23.06 14.42
N ALA A 55 23.06 21.94 14.82
CA ALA A 55 23.39 20.86 13.90
C ALA A 55 22.08 20.25 13.35
N VAL A 56 21.99 20.13 12.03
CA VAL A 56 20.82 19.54 11.34
C VAL A 56 20.64 18.09 11.81
N PRO A 57 19.44 17.67 12.28
CA PRO A 57 19.21 16.29 12.71
C PRO A 57 19.53 15.26 11.61
N LEU A 58 20.06 14.08 11.98
CA LEU A 58 20.44 13.03 11.02
C LEU A 58 19.28 12.60 10.10
N ALA A 59 18.05 12.58 10.62
CA ALA A 59 16.86 12.30 9.82
C ALA A 59 16.67 13.28 8.66
N VAL A 60 16.92 14.57 8.91
CA VAL A 60 16.82 15.64 7.93
C VAL A 60 17.98 15.57 6.93
N GLN A 61 19.19 15.23 7.39
CA GLN A 61 20.34 15.03 6.48
C GLN A 61 20.06 13.89 5.50
N LYS A 62 19.57 12.74 5.98
CA LYS A 62 19.21 11.61 5.12
C LYS A 62 18.07 11.94 4.15
N HIS A 63 17.12 12.77 4.58
CA HIS A 63 16.06 13.27 3.71
C HIS A 63 16.63 14.12 2.57
N ASP A 64 17.49 15.08 2.93
CA ASP A 64 18.15 15.97 1.97
C ASP A 64 19.02 15.18 1.00
N GLU A 65 19.83 14.24 1.48
CA GLU A 65 20.66 13.35 0.65
C GLU A 65 19.83 12.50 -0.31
N ALA A 66 18.66 12.01 0.13
CA ALA A 66 17.79 11.19 -0.69
C ALA A 66 17.16 11.96 -1.85
N LEU A 67 16.75 13.21 -1.62
CA LEU A 67 15.94 13.96 -2.59
C LEU A 67 16.69 15.08 -3.33
N ALA A 68 17.81 15.59 -2.81
CA ALA A 68 18.47 16.79 -3.36
C ALA A 68 18.77 16.68 -4.86
N ALA A 69 19.39 15.59 -5.30
CA ALA A 69 19.78 15.43 -6.69
C ALA A 69 18.58 15.41 -7.66
N SER A 70 17.49 14.73 -7.30
CA SER A 70 16.28 14.66 -8.13
C SER A 70 15.48 15.96 -8.09
N LEU A 71 15.42 16.65 -6.95
CA LEU A 71 14.77 17.95 -6.80
C LEU A 71 15.48 19.07 -7.56
N GLU A 72 16.81 19.14 -7.47
CA GLU A 72 17.60 20.15 -8.19
C GLU A 72 17.45 19.98 -9.70
N LYS A 73 17.53 18.73 -10.17
CA LYS A 73 17.34 18.41 -11.59
C LYS A 73 15.92 18.70 -12.05
N TYR A 74 14.91 18.34 -11.25
CA TYR A 74 13.51 18.65 -11.55
C TYR A 74 13.30 20.15 -11.66
N LYS A 75 13.82 20.93 -10.70
CA LYS A 75 13.74 22.40 -10.70
C LYS A 75 14.38 23.01 -11.95
N ALA A 76 15.57 22.57 -12.32
CA ALA A 76 16.26 23.06 -13.51
C ALA A 76 15.44 22.79 -14.79
N LEU A 77 14.97 21.54 -14.96
CA LEU A 77 14.17 21.16 -16.12
C LEU A 77 12.80 21.86 -16.16
N SER A 78 12.17 22.10 -15.01
CA SER A 78 10.91 22.86 -14.93
C SER A 78 11.10 24.30 -15.39
N LYS A 79 12.21 24.93 -14.99
CA LYS A 79 12.57 26.28 -15.42
C LYS A 79 12.86 26.36 -16.93
N ASP A 80 13.52 25.33 -17.47
CA ASP A 80 13.82 25.24 -18.90
C ASP A 80 12.56 25.01 -19.77
N ILE A 81 11.55 24.31 -19.22
CA ILE A 81 10.24 24.17 -19.86
C ILE A 81 9.45 25.49 -19.74
N GLY A 82 9.49 26.12 -18.57
CA GLY A 82 8.87 27.41 -18.29
C GLY A 82 7.34 27.37 -18.15
N GLY A 83 6.74 28.55 -18.06
CA GLY A 83 5.29 28.73 -17.92
C GLY A 83 4.73 28.10 -16.63
N LEU A 84 3.52 27.54 -16.71
CA LEU A 84 2.84 26.93 -15.57
C LEU A 84 3.59 25.73 -14.98
N VAL A 85 4.48 25.09 -15.75
CA VAL A 85 5.29 23.98 -15.27
C VAL A 85 6.33 24.46 -14.25
N ASP A 86 6.95 25.62 -14.49
CA ASP A 86 7.89 26.24 -13.54
C ASP A 86 7.16 26.74 -12.28
N GLU A 87 6.01 27.40 -12.47
CA GLU A 87 5.17 27.87 -11.35
C GLU A 87 4.72 26.72 -10.45
N GLN A 88 4.23 25.62 -11.04
CA GLN A 88 3.82 24.45 -10.27
C GLN A 88 5.02 23.77 -9.58
N ALA A 89 6.17 23.70 -10.23
CA ALA A 89 7.38 23.12 -9.66
C ALA A 89 7.87 23.89 -8.43
N ALA A 90 7.77 25.22 -8.43
CA ALA A 90 8.07 26.05 -7.26
C ALA A 90 7.21 25.67 -6.05
N LEU A 91 5.93 25.37 -6.26
CA LEU A 91 5.01 24.92 -5.21
C LEU A 91 5.35 23.49 -4.74
N VAL A 92 5.79 22.61 -5.63
CA VAL A 92 6.29 21.27 -5.27
C VAL A 92 7.50 21.39 -4.34
N LEU A 93 8.45 22.27 -4.64
CA LEU A 93 9.62 22.52 -3.80
C LEU A 93 9.22 23.02 -2.40
N GLN A 94 8.23 23.91 -2.32
CA GLN A 94 7.67 24.36 -1.03
C GLN A 94 6.99 23.23 -0.26
N ALA A 95 6.28 22.33 -0.95
CA ALA A 95 5.64 21.18 -0.31
C ALA A 95 6.68 20.20 0.27
N VAL A 96 7.78 19.97 -0.44
CA VAL A 96 8.89 19.13 0.05
C VAL A 96 9.64 19.80 1.21
N GLU A 97 9.81 21.11 1.19
CA GLU A 97 10.39 21.85 2.31
C GLU A 97 9.50 21.78 3.57
N ALA A 98 8.18 21.89 3.41
CA ALA A 98 7.22 21.73 4.50
C ALA A 98 7.21 20.29 5.05
N GLU A 99 7.33 19.28 4.19
CA GLU A 99 7.48 17.88 4.60
C GLU A 99 8.78 17.66 5.40
N ARG A 100 9.90 18.24 4.93
CA ARG A 100 11.18 18.22 5.63
C ARG A 100 11.10 18.85 7.02
N ASP A 101 10.38 19.96 7.16
CA ASP A 101 10.16 20.61 8.46
C ASP A 101 9.37 19.71 9.42
N ILE A 102 8.40 18.94 8.94
CA ILE A 102 7.67 17.94 9.74
C ILE A 102 8.60 16.81 10.19
N VAL A 103 9.44 16.28 9.29
CA VAL A 103 10.46 15.27 9.62
C VAL A 103 11.41 15.79 10.70
N ARG A 104 11.81 17.06 10.62
CA ARG A 104 12.63 17.70 11.64
C ARG A 104 11.91 17.80 12.98
N ILE A 105 10.69 18.32 13.00
CA ILE A 105 9.91 18.50 14.23
C ILE A 105 9.68 17.16 14.92
N SER A 106 9.51 16.07 14.16
CA SER A 106 9.37 14.72 14.72
C SER A 106 10.59 14.27 15.54
N THR A 107 11.78 14.78 15.23
CA THR A 107 13.01 14.49 16.01
C THR A 107 13.07 15.26 17.34
N LEU A 108 12.31 16.34 17.47
CA LEU A 108 12.36 17.27 18.61
C LEU A 108 11.15 17.14 19.53
N ALA A 109 10.00 16.72 19.00
CA ALA A 109 8.72 16.73 19.70
C ALA A 109 8.12 15.34 19.92
N GLN A 110 7.25 15.24 20.92
CA GLN A 110 6.38 14.08 21.13
C GLN A 110 5.31 13.99 20.04
N LYS A 111 4.85 12.76 19.75
CA LYS A 111 3.78 12.53 18.78
C LYS A 111 2.51 13.27 19.23
N PRO A 112 2.02 14.25 18.46
CA PRO A 112 0.74 14.89 18.77
C PRO A 112 -0.40 13.92 18.45
N ASP A 113 -1.54 14.11 19.12
CA ASP A 113 -2.77 13.46 18.69
C ASP A 113 -3.18 14.01 17.32
N MET A 114 -3.53 13.13 16.37
CA MET A 114 -3.86 13.50 14.99
C MET A 114 -5.15 14.33 14.90
N VAL A 115 -6.01 14.32 15.92
CA VAL A 115 -7.19 15.20 15.99
C VAL A 115 -6.94 16.49 16.77
N SER A 116 -5.72 16.70 17.28
CA SER A 116 -5.40 17.90 18.06
C SER A 116 -5.27 19.16 17.18
N PRO A 117 -5.62 20.34 17.73
CA PRO A 117 -5.34 21.62 17.07
C PRO A 117 -3.86 21.83 16.75
N ALA A 118 -2.96 21.29 17.59
CA ALA A 118 -1.52 21.34 17.38
C ALA A 118 -1.10 20.58 16.11
N PHE A 119 -1.66 19.37 15.89
CA PHE A 119 -1.40 18.61 14.67
C PHE A 119 -1.99 19.30 13.44
N ALA A 120 -3.21 19.84 13.52
CA ALA A 120 -3.80 20.62 12.43
C ALA A 120 -2.92 21.82 12.04
N THR A 121 -2.38 22.53 13.03
CA THR A 121 -1.47 23.66 12.81
C THR A 121 -0.13 23.21 12.20
N LEU A 122 0.42 22.08 12.66
CA LEU A 122 1.65 21.49 12.13
C LEU A 122 1.54 21.18 10.63
N ILE A 123 0.42 20.59 10.19
CA ILE A 123 0.25 20.15 8.80
C ILE A 123 -0.28 21.25 7.88
N THR A 124 -0.72 22.40 8.41
CA THR A 124 -1.28 23.50 7.62
C THR A 124 -0.33 23.98 6.49
N PRO A 125 0.98 24.19 6.73
CA PRO A 125 1.90 24.62 5.68
C PRO A 125 1.97 23.65 4.51
N ILE A 126 2.13 22.35 4.79
CA ILE A 126 2.17 21.34 3.74
C ILE A 126 0.82 21.20 3.04
N GLN A 127 -0.30 21.19 3.78
CA GLN A 127 -1.64 21.14 3.17
C GLN A 127 -1.90 22.31 2.21
N THR A 128 -1.45 23.52 2.58
CA THR A 128 -1.56 24.71 1.74
C THR A 128 -0.74 24.53 0.45
N ALA A 129 0.51 24.07 0.58
CA ALA A 129 1.37 23.83 -0.59
C ALA A 129 0.81 22.73 -1.51
N LEU A 130 0.35 21.60 -0.96
CA LEU A 130 -0.28 20.52 -1.72
C LEU A 130 -1.51 20.99 -2.48
N THR A 131 -2.38 21.76 -1.81
CA THR A 131 -3.59 22.32 -2.43
C THR A 131 -3.24 23.27 -3.55
N ALA A 132 -2.27 24.16 -3.34
CA ALA A 132 -1.81 25.10 -4.37
C ALA A 132 -1.28 24.36 -5.62
N VAL A 133 -0.51 23.28 -5.45
CA VAL A 133 -0.02 22.46 -6.58
C VAL A 133 -1.18 21.89 -7.42
N VAL A 134 -2.22 21.38 -6.76
CA VAL A 134 -3.40 20.81 -7.42
C VAL A 134 -4.24 21.90 -8.10
N GLU A 135 -4.38 23.06 -7.46
CA GLU A 135 -5.12 24.20 -8.03
C GLU A 135 -4.51 24.73 -9.33
N VAL A 136 -3.17 24.69 -9.49
CA VAL A 136 -2.53 25.09 -10.76
C VAL A 136 -3.06 24.24 -11.91
N LYS A 137 -3.19 22.93 -11.72
CA LYS A 137 -3.80 22.02 -12.70
C LYS A 137 -5.27 22.37 -12.93
N ASP A 138 -6.05 22.50 -11.84
CA ASP A 138 -7.50 22.64 -11.93
C ASP A 138 -7.95 23.95 -12.57
N LYS A 139 -7.20 25.04 -12.38
CA LYS A 139 -7.49 26.35 -12.99
C LYS A 139 -7.07 26.43 -14.46
N HIS A 140 -6.21 25.53 -14.93
CA HIS A 140 -5.60 25.60 -16.27
C HIS A 140 -5.85 24.35 -17.12
N ARG A 141 -7.09 23.84 -17.11
CA ARG A 141 -7.48 22.64 -17.87
C ARG A 141 -7.32 22.74 -19.40
N GLY A 142 -7.26 23.96 -19.93
CA GLY A 142 -7.04 24.22 -21.35
C GLY A 142 -5.57 24.35 -21.76
N ASP A 143 -4.62 24.24 -20.81
CA ASP A 143 -3.20 24.44 -21.10
C ASP A 143 -2.62 23.32 -21.99
N PRO A 144 -1.76 23.63 -22.97
CA PRO A 144 -1.13 22.61 -23.82
C PRO A 144 -0.30 21.58 -23.05
N LEU A 145 0.26 21.96 -21.90
CA LEU A 145 1.03 21.11 -21.01
C LEU A 145 0.17 20.53 -19.87
N PHE A 146 -1.16 20.48 -20.01
CA PHE A 146 -2.06 19.97 -18.97
C PHE A 146 -1.71 18.54 -18.48
N ASN A 147 -1.19 17.67 -19.33
CA ASN A 147 -0.73 16.34 -18.90
C ASN A 147 0.49 16.40 -17.95
N HIS A 148 1.34 17.43 -18.06
CA HIS A 148 2.43 17.69 -17.11
C HIS A 148 1.85 18.10 -15.76
N LEU A 149 0.94 19.09 -15.79
CA LEU A 149 0.29 19.59 -14.59
C LEU A 149 -0.52 18.51 -13.87
N SER A 150 -1.14 17.62 -14.64
CA SER A 150 -1.89 16.47 -14.14
C SER A 150 -0.99 15.44 -13.48
N ALA A 151 0.11 15.04 -14.12
CA ALA A 151 1.07 14.13 -13.51
C ALA A 151 1.57 14.66 -12.16
N VAL A 152 1.85 15.97 -12.08
CA VAL A 152 2.29 16.60 -10.83
C VAL A 152 1.19 16.58 -9.77
N GLY A 153 -0.02 17.05 -10.13
CA GLY A 153 -1.14 17.13 -9.20
C GLY A 153 -1.62 15.78 -8.67
N GLU A 154 -1.54 14.69 -9.45
CA GLU A 154 -1.92 13.36 -8.96
C GLU A 154 -0.87 12.74 -8.04
N ALA A 155 0.42 13.03 -8.23
CA ALA A 155 1.49 12.44 -7.41
C ALA A 155 1.73 13.18 -6.09
N ILE A 156 1.48 14.50 -6.06
CA ILE A 156 1.88 15.36 -4.94
C ILE A 156 1.32 14.93 -3.56
N PRO A 157 0.12 14.31 -3.44
CA PRO A 157 -0.37 13.82 -2.14
C PRO A 157 0.55 12.79 -1.47
N ALA A 158 1.49 12.17 -2.20
CA ALA A 158 2.49 11.26 -1.63
C ALA A 158 3.33 11.88 -0.51
N LEU A 159 3.54 13.21 -0.51
CA LEU A 159 4.28 13.90 0.54
C LEU A 159 3.56 13.85 1.90
N GLY A 160 2.26 13.54 1.91
CA GLY A 160 1.49 13.28 3.14
C GLY A 160 1.77 11.93 3.79
N TRP A 161 2.79 11.17 3.36
CA TRP A 161 3.08 9.82 3.86
C TRP A 161 3.23 9.73 5.39
N PHE A 162 3.66 10.80 6.06
CA PHE A 162 3.87 10.84 7.50
C PHE A 162 2.57 10.69 8.31
N THR A 163 1.40 10.84 7.68
CA THR A 163 0.11 10.56 8.32
C THR A 163 -0.34 9.10 8.18
N PHE A 164 0.47 8.25 7.55
CA PHE A 164 0.13 6.85 7.27
C PHE A 164 0.97 5.90 8.13
N GLU A 165 0.27 5.12 8.94
CA GLU A 165 0.83 4.03 9.75
C GLU A 165 0.02 2.77 9.46
N PRO A 166 0.52 1.54 9.71
CA PRO A 166 1.92 1.19 9.89
C PRO A 166 2.66 1.00 8.54
N THR A 167 2.05 1.37 7.42
CA THR A 167 2.65 1.15 6.08
C THR A 167 2.59 2.43 5.24
N PRO A 168 3.55 3.35 5.39
CA PRO A 168 3.60 4.59 4.61
C PRO A 168 4.13 4.44 3.18
N VAL A 169 4.96 3.43 2.90
CA VAL A 169 5.56 3.25 1.57
C VAL A 169 4.52 2.93 0.46
N PRO A 170 3.48 2.10 0.71
CA PRO A 170 2.43 1.85 -0.28
C PRO A 170 1.73 3.11 -0.80
N ILE A 171 1.42 4.09 0.05
CA ILE A 171 0.72 5.31 -0.41
C ILE A 171 1.59 6.15 -1.35
N ILE A 172 2.91 6.20 -1.11
CA ILE A 172 3.86 6.89 -2.00
C ILE A 172 3.86 6.23 -3.39
N ARG A 173 3.85 4.90 -3.45
CA ARG A 173 3.80 4.15 -4.72
C ARG A 173 2.48 4.32 -5.44
N GLU A 174 1.36 4.26 -4.71
CA GLU A 174 0.01 4.44 -5.27
C GLU A 174 -0.14 5.82 -5.93
N MET A 175 0.31 6.88 -5.26
CA MET A 175 0.26 8.25 -5.82
C MET A 175 1.19 8.42 -7.02
N LYS A 176 2.39 7.80 -6.98
CA LYS A 176 3.28 7.75 -8.15
C LYS A 176 2.63 7.01 -9.33
N ASP A 177 1.95 5.90 -9.08
CA ASP A 177 1.27 5.12 -10.12
C ASP A 177 0.09 5.89 -10.72
N ALA A 178 -0.64 6.69 -9.93
CA ALA A 178 -1.67 7.60 -10.44
C ALA A 178 -1.08 8.63 -11.42
N ALA A 179 0.08 9.20 -11.08
CA ALA A 179 0.80 10.11 -11.97
C ALA A 179 1.34 9.42 -13.23
N GLN A 180 1.66 8.12 -13.16
CA GLN A 180 2.20 7.34 -14.28
C GLN A 180 1.27 7.35 -15.50
N PHE A 181 -0.04 7.41 -15.28
CA PHE A 181 -1.03 7.51 -16.37
C PHE A 181 -0.80 8.76 -17.24
N TYR A 182 -0.64 9.92 -16.61
CA TYR A 182 -0.37 11.18 -17.30
C TYR A 182 1.07 11.27 -17.79
N ALA A 183 2.03 10.73 -17.03
CA ALA A 183 3.42 10.61 -17.43
C ALA A 183 3.57 9.86 -18.76
N ASN A 184 2.85 8.74 -18.93
CA ASN A 184 2.87 7.97 -20.17
C ASN A 184 2.37 8.78 -21.36
N ARG A 185 1.39 9.68 -21.16
CA ARG A 185 0.90 10.58 -22.20
C ARG A 185 1.96 11.61 -22.60
N VAL A 186 2.61 12.25 -21.62
CA VAL A 186 3.73 13.18 -21.87
C VAL A 186 4.88 12.49 -22.60
N ILE A 187 5.30 11.31 -22.12
CA ILE A 187 6.38 10.55 -22.76
C ILE A 187 6.00 10.19 -24.20
N LYS A 188 4.78 9.71 -24.43
CA LYS A 188 4.31 9.35 -25.78
C LYS A 188 4.30 10.55 -26.72
N GLU A 189 3.88 11.72 -26.23
CA GLU A 189 3.76 12.93 -27.04
C GLU A 189 5.10 13.58 -27.35
N PHE A 190 6.02 13.62 -26.37
CA PHE A 190 7.24 14.40 -26.47
C PHE A 190 8.50 13.58 -26.79
N LYS A 191 8.46 12.24 -26.75
CA LYS A 191 9.64 11.38 -27.05
C LYS A 191 10.34 11.66 -28.37
N GLU A 192 9.62 12.11 -29.38
CA GLU A 192 10.14 12.42 -30.72
C GLU A 192 10.15 13.92 -31.02
N LYS A 193 9.53 14.75 -30.17
CA LYS A 193 9.42 16.20 -30.37
C LYS A 193 10.48 16.95 -29.58
N ASP A 194 10.49 16.72 -28.27
CA ASP A 194 11.38 17.41 -27.35
C ASP A 194 11.70 16.48 -26.17
N PRO A 195 12.87 15.80 -26.20
CA PRO A 195 13.28 14.85 -25.17
C PRO A 195 13.35 15.43 -23.76
N LYS A 196 13.45 16.76 -23.59
CA LYS A 196 13.54 17.39 -22.26
C LYS A 196 12.29 17.14 -21.43
N HIS A 197 11.11 17.08 -22.06
CA HIS A 197 9.84 16.79 -21.37
C HIS A 197 9.79 15.35 -20.86
N VAL A 198 10.40 14.41 -21.60
CA VAL A 198 10.53 13.02 -21.19
C VAL A 198 11.47 12.91 -19.99
N GLU A 199 12.60 13.61 -20.04
CA GLU A 199 13.56 13.66 -18.94
C GLU A 199 12.97 14.31 -17.70
N TRP A 200 12.25 15.43 -17.86
CA TRP A 200 11.53 16.12 -16.80
C TRP A 200 10.53 15.19 -16.10
N MET A 201 9.71 14.50 -16.88
CA MET A 201 8.70 13.58 -16.35
C MET A 201 9.32 12.41 -15.57
N ARG A 202 10.38 11.81 -16.11
CA ARG A 202 11.12 10.73 -15.42
C ARG A 202 11.78 11.22 -14.15
N THR A 203 12.36 12.42 -14.18
CA THR A 203 12.98 13.05 -13.01
C THR A 203 11.94 13.30 -11.92
N TYR A 204 10.77 13.83 -12.27
CA TYR A 204 9.67 14.04 -11.33
C TYR A 204 9.24 12.73 -10.65
N LEU A 205 8.99 11.67 -11.43
CA LEU A 205 8.61 10.37 -10.87
C LEU A 205 9.70 9.75 -9.98
N SER A 206 10.98 10.01 -10.27
CA SER A 206 12.10 9.48 -9.48
C SER A 206 12.19 10.09 -8.08
N ILE A 207 11.61 11.29 -7.85
CA ILE A 207 11.51 11.89 -6.51
C ILE A 207 10.73 10.94 -5.58
N PHE A 208 9.64 10.35 -6.06
CA PHE A 208 8.82 9.43 -5.27
C PHE A 208 9.47 8.06 -5.08
N ASP A 209 10.32 7.61 -6.01
CA ASP A 209 11.14 6.41 -5.79
C ASP A 209 12.16 6.63 -4.67
N ALA A 210 12.85 7.77 -4.69
CA ALA A 210 13.80 8.15 -3.66
C ALA A 210 13.11 8.35 -2.30
N LEU A 211 11.95 9.01 -2.28
CA LEU A 211 11.13 9.17 -1.07
C LEU A 211 10.68 7.81 -0.52
N ALA A 212 10.20 6.91 -1.38
CA ALA A 212 9.77 5.57 -0.96
C ALA A 212 10.93 4.76 -0.34
N LEU A 213 12.16 4.90 -0.88
CA LEU A 213 13.35 4.28 -0.30
C LEU A 213 13.73 4.91 1.05
N PHE A 214 13.77 6.25 1.12
CA PHE A 214 14.02 6.97 2.36
C PHE A 214 13.05 6.56 3.48
N VAL A 215 11.76 6.54 3.18
CA VAL A 215 10.70 6.16 4.13
C VAL A 215 10.81 4.69 4.50
N LYS A 216 11.11 3.80 3.55
CA LYS A 216 11.31 2.37 3.85
C LYS A 216 12.45 2.14 4.83
N ASP A 217 13.56 2.85 4.65
CA ASP A 217 14.80 2.61 5.41
C ASP A 217 14.81 3.31 6.77
N ASN A 218 14.10 4.43 6.91
CA ASN A 218 14.10 5.25 8.13
C ASN A 218 12.77 5.22 8.91
N TYR A 219 11.64 5.00 8.22
CA TYR A 219 10.29 5.08 8.78
C TYR A 219 9.39 3.91 8.31
N PRO A 220 9.83 2.65 8.45
CA PRO A 220 9.12 1.49 7.88
C PRO A 220 7.71 1.31 8.43
N THR A 221 7.43 1.83 9.63
CA THR A 221 6.14 1.75 10.32
C THR A 221 5.42 3.10 10.46
N GLY A 222 5.91 4.15 9.80
CA GLY A 222 5.41 5.52 9.96
C GLY A 222 6.43 6.47 10.56
N LEU A 223 6.10 7.76 10.58
CA LEU A 223 6.97 8.82 11.08
C LEU A 223 7.27 8.59 12.58
N THR A 224 8.55 8.52 12.92
CA THR A 224 8.98 8.32 14.30
C THR A 224 9.11 9.66 15.03
N TRP A 225 8.56 9.71 16.25
CA TRP A 225 8.55 10.89 17.10
C TRP A 225 9.45 10.72 18.32
N ASN A 226 9.99 11.81 18.85
CA ASN A 226 10.81 11.78 20.04
C ASN A 226 9.94 11.72 21.30
N ALA A 227 9.85 10.54 21.91
CA ALA A 227 9.06 10.32 23.13
C ALA A 227 9.51 11.17 24.33
N LYS A 228 10.76 11.67 24.34
CA LYS A 228 11.30 12.59 25.36
C LYS A 228 11.38 14.03 24.87
N GLY A 229 10.82 14.31 23.70
CA GLY A 229 10.80 15.63 23.09
C GLY A 229 9.88 16.61 23.80
N ASP A 230 9.95 17.87 23.39
CA ASP A 230 9.02 18.91 23.83
C ASP A 230 7.63 18.69 23.21
N LYS A 231 6.66 19.56 23.53
CA LYS A 231 5.37 19.54 22.83
C LYS A 231 5.55 20.11 21.43
N VAL A 232 4.75 19.63 20.48
CA VAL A 232 4.79 20.13 19.09
C VAL A 232 4.61 21.64 19.05
N ASP A 233 3.74 22.18 19.91
CA ASP A 233 3.48 23.62 20.03
C ASP A 233 4.74 24.47 20.23
N ASP A 234 5.75 23.94 20.91
CA ASP A 234 7.01 24.64 21.20
C ASP A 234 7.91 24.78 19.95
N HIS A 235 7.62 24.02 18.90
CA HIS A 235 8.39 23.96 17.65
C HIS A 235 7.62 24.48 16.43
N LEU A 236 6.33 24.81 16.59
CA LEU A 236 5.52 25.44 15.54
C LEU A 236 6.08 26.83 15.16
N GLY A 237 6.20 27.11 13.87
CA GLY A 237 6.68 28.40 13.34
C GLY A 237 8.20 28.61 13.37
N LYS A 238 8.98 27.65 13.89
CA LYS A 238 10.45 27.67 13.86
C LYS A 238 10.97 26.95 12.60
N SER A 239 10.72 27.53 11.42
CA SER A 239 11.34 27.03 10.19
C SER A 239 12.86 27.26 10.25
N SER A 240 13.65 26.26 9.88
CA SER A 240 15.07 26.48 9.55
C SER A 240 15.23 26.38 8.07
N ALA A 241 14.85 27.46 7.39
CA ALA A 241 15.40 27.75 6.08
C ALA A 241 16.94 27.69 6.19
N PRO A 242 17.63 27.06 5.23
CA PRO A 242 19.08 27.14 5.17
C PRO A 242 19.46 28.61 4.92
N THR A 243 20.18 29.22 5.84
CA THR A 243 20.82 30.52 5.60
C THR A 243 21.75 30.36 4.40
N PRO A 244 21.65 31.18 3.34
CA PRO A 244 22.69 31.24 2.32
C PRO A 244 24.00 31.56 3.04
N ALA A 245 25.03 30.73 2.82
CA ALA A 245 26.36 31.05 3.31
C ALA A 245 26.71 32.47 2.86
N PRO A 246 27.13 33.39 3.75
CA PRO A 246 27.52 34.71 3.34
C PRO A 246 28.67 34.58 2.34
N ALA A 247 28.51 35.20 1.18
CA ALA A 247 29.55 35.29 0.16
C ALA A 247 30.83 35.83 0.81
N SER A 248 31.88 35.03 0.83
CA SER A 248 33.20 35.47 1.23
C SER A 248 33.74 36.44 0.17
N ALA A 249 33.82 37.72 0.54
CA ALA A 249 34.57 38.74 -0.17
C ALA A 249 36.08 38.40 -0.16
N PRO A 250 36.88 38.95 -1.11
CA PRO A 250 38.11 38.32 -1.59
C PRO A 250 39.28 38.38 -0.60
N ALA A 251 40.06 37.30 -0.56
CA ALA A 251 41.24 37.17 0.29
C ALA A 251 42.39 38.10 -0.14
N PRO A 252 43.16 38.70 0.80
CA PRO A 252 44.43 39.36 0.52
C PRO A 252 45.55 38.34 0.21
N ALA A 253 46.50 38.74 -0.63
CA ALA A 253 47.58 37.94 -1.17
C ALA A 253 48.78 37.69 -0.22
N ALA A 254 49.55 36.66 -0.57
CA ALA A 254 50.90 36.24 -0.09
C ALA A 254 50.92 35.55 1.29
N ALA A 255 51.62 34.44 1.55
CA ALA A 255 52.88 33.90 1.02
C ALA A 255 52.98 32.36 1.23
N GLY A 256 53.88 31.67 0.51
CA GLY A 256 53.84 30.23 0.22
C GLY A 256 54.18 29.20 1.31
N ALA A 257 53.71 27.96 1.06
CA ALA A 257 54.19 26.68 1.58
C ALA A 257 53.99 25.59 0.49
N PRO A 258 54.82 24.53 0.44
CA PRO A 258 55.07 23.71 -0.76
C PRO A 258 54.01 22.61 -1.02
N PRO A 259 53.92 22.07 -2.25
CA PRO A 259 52.90 21.09 -2.64
C PRO A 259 53.18 19.67 -2.08
N PRO A 260 52.13 18.85 -1.84
CA PRO A 260 52.28 17.46 -1.41
C PRO A 260 52.79 16.55 -2.55
N PRO A 261 53.49 15.44 -2.23
CA PRO A 261 54.19 14.60 -3.21
C PRO A 261 53.23 13.69 -4.02
N PRO A 262 53.61 13.33 -5.26
CA PRO A 262 52.83 12.47 -6.15
C PRO A 262 52.93 10.97 -5.78
N PRO A 263 51.90 10.16 -6.09
CA PRO A 263 51.91 8.71 -5.85
C PRO A 263 52.86 7.96 -6.81
N PRO A 264 53.48 6.84 -6.37
CA PRO A 264 54.49 6.12 -7.14
C PRO A 264 53.91 5.27 -8.29
N PRO A 265 54.71 4.99 -9.35
CA PRO A 265 54.29 4.27 -10.55
C PRO A 265 54.33 2.73 -10.37
N PRO A 266 53.55 1.96 -11.16
CA PRO A 266 53.57 0.49 -11.11
C PRO A 266 54.72 -0.09 -11.97
N PRO A 267 55.37 -1.21 -11.54
CA PRO A 267 56.34 -1.94 -12.34
C PRO A 267 55.70 -2.97 -13.32
N PRO A 268 56.46 -3.49 -14.30
CA PRO A 268 55.94 -4.00 -15.58
C PRO A 268 55.63 -5.51 -15.62
N MET A 269 54.78 -5.89 -16.58
CA MET A 269 54.38 -7.26 -16.93
C MET A 269 55.55 -8.13 -17.44
N VAL A 270 55.58 -9.40 -17.01
CA VAL A 270 56.20 -10.53 -17.70
C VAL A 270 55.15 -11.65 -17.76
N ILE A 271 55.01 -12.26 -18.93
CA ILE A 271 54.08 -13.35 -19.27
C ILE A 271 54.80 -14.69 -19.07
N GLU A 272 54.18 -15.67 -18.40
CA GLU A 272 54.28 -17.11 -18.70
C GLU A 272 53.27 -17.95 -17.86
N GLU A 273 52.36 -18.62 -18.60
CA GLU A 273 51.54 -19.85 -18.45
C GLU A 273 50.77 -20.29 -17.16
N GLU A 274 49.62 -20.91 -17.47
CA GLU A 274 48.38 -21.33 -16.75
C GLU A 274 48.50 -22.34 -15.57
N PRO A 275 47.47 -22.54 -14.68
CA PRO A 275 46.08 -22.85 -15.06
C PRO A 275 44.93 -22.17 -14.28
N GLU A 276 43.75 -22.25 -14.91
CA GLU A 276 42.46 -21.65 -14.60
C GLU A 276 42.01 -21.67 -13.11
N SER A 277 41.64 -20.49 -12.61
CA SER A 277 40.83 -20.33 -11.40
C SER A 277 39.37 -20.03 -11.73
N LYS A 278 38.46 -20.84 -11.17
CA LYS A 278 37.00 -20.78 -11.31
C LYS A 278 36.40 -19.39 -11.02
N PRO A 279 35.35 -18.96 -11.73
CA PRO A 279 34.66 -17.71 -11.42
C PRO A 279 33.77 -17.86 -10.18
N THR A 280 33.86 -16.93 -9.25
CA THR A 280 32.88 -16.74 -8.18
C THR A 280 31.96 -15.56 -8.52
N GLY A 281 30.68 -15.68 -8.12
CA GLY A 281 29.67 -14.63 -8.30
C GLY A 281 28.68 -14.89 -9.44
N ALA A 282 28.00 -13.82 -9.87
CA ALA A 282 26.82 -13.86 -10.75
C ALA A 282 27.04 -14.55 -12.12
N ALA A 283 28.28 -14.75 -12.56
CA ALA A 283 28.61 -15.50 -13.77
C ALA A 283 28.50 -17.03 -13.60
N ALA A 284 28.61 -17.57 -12.39
CA ALA A 284 28.41 -19.00 -12.12
C ALA A 284 26.93 -19.43 -12.27
N VAL A 285 26.01 -18.51 -11.97
CA VAL A 285 24.56 -18.77 -11.99
C VAL A 285 24.00 -18.80 -13.43
N PHE A 286 24.59 -18.03 -14.35
CA PHE A 286 24.20 -18.05 -15.76
C PHE A 286 24.80 -19.22 -16.55
N ALA A 287 25.94 -19.77 -16.13
CA ALA A 287 26.51 -21.00 -16.70
C ALA A 287 25.74 -22.26 -16.26
N GLU A 288 25.09 -22.23 -15.09
CA GLU A 288 24.32 -23.37 -14.57
C GLU A 288 22.94 -23.52 -15.25
N ILE A 289 22.40 -22.42 -15.80
CA ILE A 289 21.13 -22.41 -16.55
C ILE A 289 21.29 -23.02 -17.96
N ASN A 290 22.48 -23.02 -18.55
CA ASN A 290 22.71 -23.51 -19.92
C ASN A 290 23.02 -25.02 -20.02
N ARG A 291 22.77 -25.83 -18.97
CA ARG A 291 23.06 -27.29 -18.97
C ARG A 291 21.92 -28.20 -19.43
N GLY A 292 20.80 -27.68 -19.92
CA GLY A 292 19.74 -28.50 -20.54
C GLY A 292 19.25 -29.67 -19.68
N SER A 293 18.85 -30.78 -20.29
CA SER A 293 18.13 -31.94 -19.70
C SER A 293 18.85 -32.70 -18.55
N SER A 294 20.00 -32.22 -18.07
CA SER A 294 20.78 -32.86 -16.98
C SER A 294 20.52 -32.27 -15.58
N VAL A 295 19.61 -31.31 -15.41
CA VAL A 295 19.26 -30.68 -14.11
C VAL A 295 18.63 -31.66 -13.10
N THR A 296 18.16 -32.83 -13.53
CA THR A 296 17.51 -33.81 -12.63
C THR A 296 18.47 -34.77 -11.93
N ALA A 297 19.78 -34.73 -12.22
CA ALA A 297 20.77 -35.62 -11.61
C ALA A 297 21.12 -35.28 -10.15
N GLY A 298 20.81 -34.05 -9.68
CA GLY A 298 21.09 -33.58 -8.33
C GLY A 298 19.97 -33.81 -7.30
N LEU A 299 18.83 -34.38 -7.70
CA LEU A 299 17.71 -34.66 -6.81
C LEU A 299 17.88 -36.04 -6.16
N ARG A 300 17.77 -36.10 -4.82
CA ARG A 300 17.80 -37.36 -4.06
C ARG A 300 16.71 -38.30 -4.61
N LYS A 301 17.11 -39.46 -5.14
CA LYS A 301 16.17 -40.51 -5.54
C LYS A 301 15.52 -41.09 -4.28
N VAL A 302 14.20 -41.03 -4.23
CA VAL A 302 13.37 -41.59 -3.16
C VAL A 302 13.41 -43.11 -3.27
N ASP A 303 13.75 -43.78 -2.17
CA ASP A 303 13.89 -45.23 -2.16
C ASP A 303 12.51 -45.92 -2.14
N LYS A 304 12.44 -47.14 -2.68
CA LYS A 304 11.16 -47.84 -2.95
C LYS A 304 10.38 -48.18 -1.67
N SER A 305 11.06 -48.13 -0.52
CA SER A 305 10.50 -48.28 0.83
C SER A 305 9.75 -47.04 1.34
N GLU A 306 9.92 -45.88 0.70
CA GLU A 306 9.27 -44.62 1.10
C GLU A 306 8.01 -44.31 0.26
N MET A 307 7.62 -45.22 -0.67
CA MET A 307 6.43 -45.07 -1.50
C MET A 307 5.24 -45.84 -0.93
N THR A 308 4.29 -45.12 -0.31
CA THR A 308 3.10 -45.65 0.35
C THR A 308 2.12 -46.43 -0.55
N HIS A 309 2.29 -46.40 -1.88
CA HIS A 309 1.47 -47.15 -2.83
C HIS A 309 2.07 -48.49 -3.29
N LYS A 310 3.30 -48.83 -2.86
CA LYS A 310 4.01 -50.07 -3.26
C LYS A 310 4.40 -50.99 -2.11
N ASN A 311 4.21 -50.57 -0.87
CA ASN A 311 4.47 -51.40 0.32
C ASN A 311 3.16 -51.64 1.11
N PRO A 312 2.55 -52.84 1.02
CA PRO A 312 1.29 -53.18 1.69
C PRO A 312 1.34 -53.10 3.22
N ASP A 313 2.51 -53.21 3.85
CA ASP A 313 2.65 -53.22 5.32
C ASP A 313 2.53 -51.83 5.94
N LEU A 314 2.83 -50.75 5.18
CA LEU A 314 2.64 -49.37 5.61
C LEU A 314 1.17 -48.90 5.53
N ARG A 315 0.30 -49.71 4.90
CA ARG A 315 -1.15 -49.42 4.78
C ARG A 315 -1.99 -50.03 5.91
N ARG A 316 -1.44 -50.97 6.68
CA ARG A 316 -2.17 -51.69 7.74
C ARG A 316 -2.17 -51.01 9.12
N GLN A 317 -1.44 -49.92 9.32
CA GLN A 317 -1.45 -49.21 10.62
C GLN A 317 -2.55 -48.13 10.73
N GLY A 318 -3.50 -48.10 9.79
CA GLY A 318 -4.48 -47.01 9.70
C GLY A 318 -5.85 -47.43 9.18
N SER A 319 -6.41 -48.56 9.63
CA SER A 319 -7.84 -48.69 9.98
C SER A 319 -8.18 -50.16 10.27
N GLU A 320 -8.71 -50.47 11.45
CA GLU A 320 -9.80 -51.45 11.58
C GLU A 320 -10.79 -50.98 12.69
N SER A 321 -12.06 -51.07 12.30
CA SER A 321 -13.38 -51.02 12.98
C SER A 321 -13.47 -51.87 14.27
N SER A 322 -14.47 -51.84 15.17
CA SER A 322 -15.83 -51.28 15.28
C SER A 322 -16.32 -51.49 16.74
N GLU A 323 -17.29 -50.67 17.16
CA GLU A 323 -18.34 -50.89 18.17
C GLU A 323 -18.00 -51.34 19.62
N SER A 324 -18.23 -50.41 20.56
CA SER A 324 -19.18 -50.50 21.69
C SER A 324 -18.62 -49.86 22.99
N GLY A 325 -19.41 -48.95 23.58
CA GLY A 325 -19.42 -48.69 25.02
C GLY A 325 -18.40 -47.69 25.62
N THR A 326 -18.94 -46.54 26.03
CA THR A 326 -18.54 -45.68 27.18
C THR A 326 -17.20 -44.91 27.15
N SER A 327 -17.32 -43.58 27.10
CA SER A 327 -16.26 -42.57 27.29
C SER A 327 -15.58 -42.66 28.67
N PRO A 328 -14.26 -42.38 28.80
CA PRO A 328 -13.87 -41.02 29.22
C PRO A 328 -12.50 -40.50 28.70
N SER A 329 -12.45 -39.18 28.49
CA SER A 329 -11.32 -38.25 28.72
C SER A 329 -9.95 -38.50 28.03
N LYS A 330 -9.69 -37.80 26.92
CA LYS A 330 -8.31 -37.56 26.42
C LYS A 330 -7.96 -36.06 26.38
N LYS A 331 -6.80 -35.79 26.97
CA LYS A 331 -6.09 -34.51 27.11
C LYS A 331 -5.79 -33.90 25.73
N GLN A 332 -6.23 -32.66 25.51
CA GLN A 332 -5.79 -31.81 24.40
C GLN A 332 -4.33 -31.42 24.59
N GLY A 333 -3.50 -31.67 23.58
CA GLY A 333 -2.21 -30.98 23.43
C GLY A 333 -2.42 -29.51 23.03
N PRO A 334 -1.43 -28.62 23.27
CA PRO A 334 -1.61 -27.19 23.06
C PRO A 334 -1.79 -26.85 21.56
N PRO A 335 -2.74 -25.98 21.19
CA PRO A 335 -2.84 -25.49 19.83
C PRO A 335 -1.65 -24.58 19.50
N THR A 336 -1.00 -24.84 18.38
CA THR A 336 -0.01 -23.93 17.77
C THR A 336 -0.71 -22.61 17.42
N PRO A 337 -0.23 -21.45 17.91
CA PRO A 337 -0.87 -20.18 17.63
C PRO A 337 -0.67 -19.78 16.16
N SER A 338 -1.78 -19.52 15.48
CA SER A 338 -1.79 -18.87 14.18
C SER A 338 -1.15 -17.48 14.30
N LYS A 339 -0.31 -17.14 13.32
CA LYS A 339 0.35 -15.84 13.22
C LYS A 339 -0.71 -14.71 13.32
N PRO A 340 -0.49 -13.66 14.13
CA PRO A 340 -1.44 -12.56 14.21
C PRO A 340 -1.50 -11.82 12.86
N ASN A 341 -2.72 -11.59 12.38
CA ASN A 341 -3.00 -10.78 11.21
C ASN A 341 -2.36 -9.40 11.38
N LYS A 342 -1.69 -8.93 10.31
CA LYS A 342 -1.13 -7.58 10.21
C LYS A 342 -2.25 -6.57 10.54
N PHE A 343 -2.04 -5.75 11.57
CA PHE A 343 -2.90 -4.60 11.85
C PHE A 343 -2.81 -3.62 10.67
N VAL A 344 -3.86 -3.56 9.86
CA VAL A 344 -4.04 -2.50 8.86
C VAL A 344 -4.77 -1.36 9.56
N LEU A 345 -4.16 -0.17 9.57
CA LEU A 345 -4.80 1.04 10.06
C LEU A 345 -6.01 1.32 9.16
N LYS A 346 -7.21 1.27 9.75
CA LYS A 346 -8.46 1.41 9.01
C LYS A 346 -8.65 2.89 8.66
N LYS A 347 -8.74 3.21 7.36
CA LYS A 347 -9.24 4.51 6.91
C LYS A 347 -10.66 4.71 7.47
N PRO A 348 -11.07 5.94 7.82
CA PRO A 348 -12.39 6.17 8.41
C PRO A 348 -13.48 5.83 7.40
N ALA A 349 -14.58 5.25 7.90
CA ALA A 349 -15.75 4.98 7.08
C ALA A 349 -16.32 6.29 6.52
N LYS A 350 -16.67 6.29 5.24
CA LYS A 350 -17.17 7.47 4.53
C LYS A 350 -18.44 7.12 3.78
N THR A 351 -19.45 7.96 3.89
CA THR A 351 -20.67 7.92 3.06
C THR A 351 -21.05 9.35 2.75
N THR A 352 -20.65 9.84 1.58
CA THR A 352 -20.90 11.23 1.18
C THR A 352 -21.23 11.34 -0.29
N LEU A 353 -22.06 12.32 -0.64
CA LEU A 353 -22.31 12.70 -2.02
C LEU A 353 -21.25 13.72 -2.45
N GLU A 354 -20.40 13.34 -3.40
CA GLU A 354 -19.38 14.20 -4.00
C GLU A 354 -19.80 14.56 -5.42
N ALA A 355 -20.23 15.81 -5.62
CA ALA A 355 -20.86 16.26 -6.85
C ALA A 355 -22.06 15.39 -7.25
N ASN A 356 -21.90 14.50 -8.23
CA ASN A 356 -22.93 13.56 -8.69
C ASN A 356 -22.57 12.09 -8.39
N LYS A 357 -21.63 11.85 -7.47
CA LYS A 357 -21.15 10.51 -7.15
C LYS A 357 -21.28 10.26 -5.65
N TRP A 358 -22.10 9.28 -5.27
CA TRP A 358 -22.12 8.75 -3.92
C TRP A 358 -20.86 7.92 -3.70
N VAL A 359 -20.11 8.24 -2.64
CA VAL A 359 -18.86 7.58 -2.27
C VAL A 359 -19.08 6.89 -0.92
N VAL A 360 -19.06 5.56 -0.94
CA VAL A 360 -19.19 4.68 0.22
C VAL A 360 -17.89 3.91 0.41
N GLU A 361 -17.08 4.29 1.39
CA GLU A 361 -15.74 3.74 1.53
C GLU A 361 -15.47 3.23 2.95
N HIS A 362 -14.72 2.14 3.02
CA HIS A 362 -14.09 1.66 4.26
C HIS A 362 -15.05 1.37 5.42
N HIS A 363 -16.33 1.11 5.13
CA HIS A 363 -17.25 0.60 6.14
C HIS A 363 -16.85 -0.81 6.54
N GLU A 364 -16.78 -1.07 7.84
CA GLU A 364 -16.52 -2.40 8.37
C GLU A 364 -17.62 -2.78 9.37
N SER A 365 -18.21 -3.96 9.18
CA SER A 365 -19.27 -4.50 10.06
C SER A 365 -20.49 -3.58 10.19
N ASN A 366 -20.84 -2.83 9.15
CA ASN A 366 -22.01 -1.97 9.11
C ASN A 366 -23.12 -2.61 8.24
N PRO A 367 -24.16 -3.22 8.83
CA PRO A 367 -25.21 -3.90 8.08
C PRO A 367 -26.29 -2.98 7.50
N GLU A 368 -26.23 -1.66 7.75
CA GLU A 368 -27.34 -0.76 7.41
C GLU A 368 -26.86 0.58 6.82
N ILE A 369 -26.09 0.53 5.73
CA ILE A 369 -25.70 1.74 5.00
C ILE A 369 -26.79 2.05 3.98
N ILE A 370 -27.63 3.04 4.26
CA ILE A 370 -28.74 3.42 3.37
C ILE A 370 -28.39 4.70 2.62
N ILE A 371 -28.46 4.64 1.29
CA ILE A 371 -28.41 5.82 0.40
C ILE A 371 -29.84 6.14 -0.03
N GLU A 372 -30.34 7.30 0.41
CA GLU A 372 -31.65 7.84 0.06
C GLU A 372 -31.50 9.14 -0.75
N GLY A 373 -32.59 9.59 -1.40
CA GLY A 373 -32.56 10.82 -2.18
C GLY A 373 -31.69 10.75 -3.44
N THR A 374 -31.57 9.57 -4.04
CA THR A 374 -30.78 9.37 -5.26
C THR A 374 -31.42 10.02 -6.48
N ALA A 375 -30.60 10.36 -7.47
CA ALA A 375 -31.05 10.88 -8.76
C ALA A 375 -30.49 10.08 -9.93
N ILE A 376 -31.21 10.08 -11.06
CA ILE A 376 -30.90 9.26 -12.24
C ILE A 376 -29.55 9.58 -12.88
N ASN A 377 -29.02 10.77 -12.66
CA ASN A 377 -27.72 11.22 -13.14
C ASN A 377 -26.58 10.94 -12.14
N GLN A 378 -26.89 10.43 -10.95
CA GLN A 378 -25.89 10.13 -9.92
C GLN A 378 -25.34 8.72 -10.10
N ALA A 379 -24.06 8.53 -9.79
CA ALA A 379 -23.44 7.21 -9.71
C ALA A 379 -23.13 6.84 -8.25
N VAL A 380 -23.03 5.56 -7.95
CA VAL A 380 -22.63 5.07 -6.62
C VAL A 380 -21.32 4.29 -6.74
N TYR A 381 -20.34 4.63 -5.92
CA TYR A 381 -19.05 3.95 -5.83
C TYR A 381 -18.83 3.45 -4.41
N ILE A 382 -18.65 2.14 -4.30
CA ILE A 382 -18.49 1.41 -3.05
C ILE A 382 -17.08 0.83 -3.05
N TYR A 383 -16.23 1.22 -2.11
CA TYR A 383 -14.83 0.81 -2.10
C TYR A 383 -14.34 0.32 -0.74
N GLY A 384 -13.68 -0.84 -0.73
CA GLY A 384 -12.97 -1.31 0.45
C GLY A 384 -13.86 -1.60 1.66
N CYS A 385 -15.16 -1.80 1.46
CA CYS A 385 -16.10 -2.16 2.52
C CYS A 385 -15.92 -3.64 2.91
N LYS A 386 -16.12 -3.96 4.19
CA LYS A 386 -16.05 -5.33 4.71
C LYS A 386 -17.23 -5.65 5.60
N ASN A 387 -17.79 -6.85 5.45
CA ASN A 387 -18.87 -7.34 6.31
C ASN A 387 -20.04 -6.32 6.44
N SER A 388 -20.39 -5.67 5.33
CA SER A 388 -21.29 -4.51 5.35
C SER A 388 -22.34 -4.61 4.24
N THR A 389 -23.52 -4.04 4.48
CA THR A 389 -24.62 -4.07 3.52
C THR A 389 -25.01 -2.65 3.13
N ILE A 390 -25.04 -2.39 1.83
CA ILE A 390 -25.36 -1.10 1.23
C ILE A 390 -26.72 -1.20 0.54
N ARG A 391 -27.67 -0.36 0.95
CA ARG A 391 -29.00 -0.26 0.34
C ARG A 391 -29.12 1.06 -0.43
N ILE A 392 -29.27 0.97 -1.75
CA ILE A 392 -29.41 2.11 -2.66
C ILE A 392 -30.88 2.21 -3.06
N LYS A 393 -31.60 3.18 -2.50
CA LYS A 393 -33.01 3.41 -2.84
C LYS A 393 -33.11 4.35 -4.03
N GLY A 394 -34.02 4.07 -4.95
CA GLY A 394 -34.28 4.86 -6.16
C GLY A 394 -33.43 4.42 -7.37
N LYS A 395 -33.43 5.26 -8.40
CA LYS A 395 -32.80 4.97 -9.69
C LYS A 395 -31.55 5.82 -9.89
N VAL A 396 -30.41 5.17 -10.09
CA VAL A 396 -29.10 5.79 -10.31
C VAL A 396 -28.56 5.49 -11.71
N ASN A 397 -27.58 6.26 -12.16
CA ASN A 397 -26.95 6.07 -13.47
C ASN A 397 -26.18 4.75 -13.52
N ALA A 398 -25.29 4.52 -12.56
CA ALA A 398 -24.38 3.37 -12.48
C ALA A 398 -24.02 3.06 -11.02
N VAL A 399 -23.69 1.81 -10.74
CA VAL A 399 -23.17 1.37 -9.43
C VAL A 399 -21.88 0.59 -9.63
N THR A 400 -20.84 0.92 -8.89
CA THR A 400 -19.57 0.21 -8.93
C THR A 400 -19.17 -0.22 -7.52
N MET A 401 -18.93 -1.51 -7.32
CA MET A 401 -18.39 -2.08 -6.08
C MET A 401 -16.99 -2.62 -6.33
N ASP A 402 -16.00 -2.07 -5.63
CA ASP A 402 -14.58 -2.40 -5.83
C ASP A 402 -13.92 -2.80 -4.51
N SER A 403 -13.15 -3.89 -4.53
CA SER A 403 -12.28 -4.29 -3.42
C SER A 403 -13.03 -4.53 -2.10
N CYS A 404 -14.28 -4.98 -2.19
CA CYS A 404 -15.12 -5.26 -1.03
C CYS A 404 -15.05 -6.74 -0.63
N THR A 405 -15.29 -7.05 0.65
CA THR A 405 -15.24 -8.42 1.15
C THR A 405 -16.40 -8.72 2.10
N LYS A 406 -17.18 -9.78 1.85
CA LYS A 406 -18.39 -10.10 2.65
C LYS A 406 -19.40 -8.95 2.62
N CYS A 407 -19.66 -8.39 1.45
CA CYS A 407 -20.54 -7.23 1.30
C CYS A 407 -21.79 -7.52 0.49
N GLY A 408 -22.91 -6.97 0.94
CA GLY A 408 -24.18 -6.99 0.22
C GLY A 408 -24.49 -5.64 -0.40
N VAL A 409 -24.98 -5.63 -1.63
CA VAL A 409 -25.53 -4.43 -2.28
C VAL A 409 -26.96 -4.73 -2.69
N ALA A 410 -27.90 -3.94 -2.20
CA ALA A 410 -29.32 -4.06 -2.55
C ALA A 410 -29.76 -2.74 -3.21
N LEU A 411 -30.22 -2.78 -4.46
CA LEU A 411 -30.52 -1.59 -5.25
C LEU A 411 -31.84 -1.73 -6.02
N ASP A 412 -32.55 -0.62 -6.21
CA ASP A 412 -33.83 -0.65 -6.92
C ASP A 412 -33.64 -0.71 -8.45
N SER A 413 -32.93 0.26 -9.04
CA SER A 413 -32.70 0.29 -10.49
C SER A 413 -31.43 1.03 -10.88
N VAL A 414 -30.84 0.62 -12.00
CA VAL A 414 -29.71 1.30 -12.63
C VAL A 414 -30.03 1.61 -14.10
N VAL A 415 -29.56 2.75 -14.59
CA VAL A 415 -29.76 3.17 -16.00
C VAL A 415 -28.81 2.44 -16.94
N SER A 416 -27.55 2.24 -16.51
CA SER A 416 -26.47 1.68 -17.33
C SER A 416 -25.98 0.34 -16.79
N THR A 417 -25.01 0.35 -15.87
CA THR A 417 -24.29 -0.85 -15.45
C THR A 417 -24.15 -0.97 -13.94
N VAL A 418 -24.12 -2.21 -13.47
CA VAL A 418 -23.61 -2.57 -12.14
C VAL A 418 -22.28 -3.29 -12.34
N ASP A 419 -21.19 -2.66 -11.90
CA ASP A 419 -19.84 -3.18 -12.02
C ASP A 419 -19.35 -3.70 -10.66
N ILE A 420 -19.01 -4.98 -10.57
CA ILE A 420 -18.42 -5.60 -9.39
C ILE A 420 -17.00 -6.02 -9.74
N VAL A 421 -16.03 -5.41 -9.05
CA VAL A 421 -14.61 -5.53 -9.38
C VAL A 421 -13.82 -5.92 -8.13
N ASN A 422 -12.89 -6.87 -8.27
CA ASN A 422 -11.92 -7.22 -7.22
C ASN A 422 -12.56 -7.57 -5.85
N SER A 423 -13.79 -8.06 -5.83
CA SER A 423 -14.59 -8.26 -4.61
C SER A 423 -14.81 -9.74 -4.30
N HIS A 424 -14.87 -10.08 -3.02
CA HIS A 424 -14.89 -11.46 -2.55
C HIS A 424 -16.06 -11.71 -1.59
N SER A 425 -16.77 -12.83 -1.72
CA SER A 425 -17.94 -13.16 -0.90
C SER A 425 -18.98 -12.04 -0.95
N PHE A 426 -19.57 -11.76 -2.10
CA PHE A 426 -20.51 -10.66 -2.25
C PHE A 426 -21.94 -11.13 -2.57
N GLY A 427 -22.92 -10.31 -2.18
CA GLY A 427 -24.31 -10.44 -2.60
C GLY A 427 -24.76 -9.20 -3.34
N LEU A 428 -25.43 -9.37 -4.48
CA LEU A 428 -26.10 -8.29 -5.21
C LEU A 428 -27.59 -8.62 -5.31
N GLN A 429 -28.46 -7.70 -4.91
CA GLN A 429 -29.91 -7.83 -5.06
C GLN A 429 -30.46 -6.64 -5.86
N ILE A 430 -31.17 -6.94 -6.94
CA ILE A 430 -31.81 -5.95 -7.81
C ILE A 430 -33.32 -6.09 -7.65
N PHE A 431 -34.00 -5.04 -7.16
CA PHE A 431 -35.44 -5.09 -6.91
C PHE A 431 -36.28 -4.84 -8.16
N ASN A 432 -35.83 -3.99 -9.08
CA ASN A 432 -36.55 -3.71 -10.34
C ASN A 432 -35.65 -4.08 -11.54
N VAL A 433 -35.11 -3.12 -12.29
CA VAL A 433 -34.40 -3.37 -13.56
C VAL A 433 -32.98 -2.82 -13.59
N THR A 434 -32.07 -3.58 -14.18
CA THR A 434 -30.70 -3.18 -14.54
C THR A 434 -30.36 -3.80 -15.89
N PRO A 435 -29.86 -3.03 -16.88
CA PRO A 435 -29.55 -3.56 -18.21
C PRO A 435 -28.35 -4.52 -18.24
N THR A 436 -27.28 -4.19 -17.51
CA THR A 436 -26.02 -4.95 -17.58
C THR A 436 -25.38 -5.08 -16.20
N ILE A 437 -24.86 -6.26 -15.90
CA ILE A 437 -24.04 -6.56 -14.72
C ILE A 437 -22.69 -7.06 -15.21
N ALA A 438 -21.61 -6.39 -14.81
CA ALA A 438 -20.24 -6.83 -15.10
C ALA A 438 -19.54 -7.27 -13.82
N ILE A 439 -18.96 -8.47 -13.83
CA ILE A 439 -18.29 -9.09 -12.69
C ILE A 439 -16.86 -9.43 -13.12
N ASP A 440 -15.88 -8.65 -12.65
CA ASP A 440 -14.47 -8.82 -13.02
C ASP A 440 -13.60 -9.08 -11.78
N LYS A 441 -12.75 -10.11 -11.86
CA LYS A 441 -11.79 -10.45 -10.82
C LYS A 441 -12.44 -10.67 -9.45
N CYS A 442 -13.61 -11.32 -9.41
CA CYS A 442 -14.36 -11.56 -8.18
C CYS A 442 -14.43 -13.04 -7.82
N ASP A 443 -14.73 -13.33 -6.56
CA ASP A 443 -14.86 -14.71 -6.09
C ASP A 443 -16.04 -14.87 -5.11
N SER A 444 -16.76 -15.97 -5.23
CA SER A 444 -17.91 -16.32 -4.37
C SER A 444 -19.00 -15.22 -4.39
N GLY A 445 -19.73 -15.11 -5.50
CA GLY A 445 -20.75 -14.08 -5.71
C GLY A 445 -22.15 -14.66 -5.86
N GLN A 446 -23.14 -14.02 -5.23
CA GLN A 446 -24.57 -14.34 -5.44
C GLN A 446 -25.31 -13.12 -5.96
N VAL A 447 -26.02 -13.28 -7.08
CA VAL A 447 -26.79 -12.20 -7.72
C VAL A 447 -28.26 -12.58 -7.74
N TYR A 448 -29.09 -11.83 -7.02
CA TYR A 448 -30.53 -11.99 -6.95
C TYR A 448 -31.22 -11.00 -7.88
N LEU A 449 -31.95 -11.54 -8.85
CA LEU A 449 -32.68 -10.79 -9.86
C LEU A 449 -34.17 -10.77 -9.55
N SER A 450 -34.82 -9.63 -9.77
CA SER A 450 -36.28 -9.54 -9.76
C SER A 450 -36.90 -10.17 -11.00
N LYS A 451 -38.23 -10.36 -10.96
CA LYS A 451 -39.04 -10.75 -12.13
C LYS A 451 -38.91 -9.78 -13.32
N GLU A 452 -38.57 -8.52 -13.07
CA GLU A 452 -38.44 -7.47 -14.08
C GLU A 452 -37.03 -7.40 -14.69
N CYS A 453 -36.04 -8.08 -14.09
CA CYS A 453 -34.63 -7.99 -14.48
C CYS A 453 -34.13 -9.21 -15.30
N LEU A 454 -35.02 -10.05 -15.84
CA LEU A 454 -34.62 -11.28 -16.53
C LEU A 454 -33.92 -11.04 -17.88
N GLY A 455 -34.05 -9.85 -18.46
CA GLY A 455 -33.38 -9.45 -19.70
C GLY A 455 -31.97 -8.88 -19.50
N VAL A 456 -31.40 -9.02 -18.30
CA VAL A 456 -30.09 -8.46 -17.96
C VAL A 456 -28.95 -9.17 -18.69
N GLU A 457 -28.00 -8.41 -19.21
CA GLU A 457 -26.75 -8.95 -19.74
C GLU A 457 -25.74 -9.12 -18.60
N ILE A 458 -25.20 -10.33 -18.43
CA ILE A 458 -24.21 -10.63 -17.40
C ILE A 458 -22.87 -10.92 -18.07
N LEU A 459 -21.90 -10.05 -17.83
CA LEU A 459 -20.53 -10.18 -18.30
C LEU A 459 -19.67 -10.64 -17.12
N SER A 460 -18.96 -11.76 -17.27
CA SER A 460 -18.02 -12.23 -16.25
C SER A 460 -16.62 -12.41 -16.82
N ALA A 461 -15.62 -11.97 -16.07
CA ALA A 461 -14.22 -12.12 -16.41
C ALA A 461 -13.40 -12.43 -15.15
N LYS A 462 -12.48 -13.40 -15.26
CA LYS A 462 -11.56 -13.79 -14.17
C LYS A 462 -12.28 -13.97 -12.81
N SER A 463 -13.49 -14.48 -12.84
CA SER A 463 -14.33 -14.63 -11.65
C SER A 463 -14.72 -16.08 -11.44
N SER A 464 -14.82 -16.50 -10.18
CA SER A 464 -15.11 -17.88 -9.78
C SER A 464 -16.31 -17.96 -8.85
N SER A 465 -17.03 -19.08 -8.89
CA SER A 465 -18.16 -19.35 -7.99
C SER A 465 -19.22 -18.23 -8.00
N ILE A 466 -19.66 -17.82 -9.19
CA ILE A 466 -20.75 -16.84 -9.36
C ILE A 466 -22.06 -17.58 -9.60
N ASN A 467 -23.06 -17.31 -8.78
CA ASN A 467 -24.41 -17.87 -8.90
C ASN A 467 -25.43 -16.78 -9.16
N ILE A 468 -26.32 -17.02 -10.12
CA ILE A 468 -27.43 -16.14 -10.47
C ILE A 468 -28.71 -16.78 -9.96
N LEU A 469 -29.49 -16.02 -9.20
CA LEU A 469 -30.74 -16.43 -8.60
C LEU A 469 -31.87 -15.58 -9.18
N PHE A 470 -32.91 -16.23 -9.69
CA PHE A 470 -34.12 -15.56 -10.18
C PHE A 470 -35.37 -16.37 -9.84
N PRO A 471 -36.55 -15.74 -9.70
CA PRO A 471 -37.77 -16.43 -9.31
C PRO A 471 -38.19 -17.47 -10.35
N GLU A 472 -38.47 -18.71 -9.92
CA GLU A 472 -38.85 -19.81 -10.81
C GLU A 472 -40.26 -19.61 -11.40
N ASN A 473 -41.18 -19.06 -10.59
CA ASN A 473 -42.54 -18.75 -11.00
C ASN A 473 -42.76 -17.23 -11.06
N LEU A 474 -42.94 -16.68 -12.27
CA LEU A 474 -43.10 -15.23 -12.47
C LEU A 474 -44.48 -14.69 -12.05
N GLN A 475 -45.42 -15.56 -11.71
CA GLN A 475 -46.80 -15.21 -11.34
C GLN A 475 -47.02 -15.15 -9.83
N GLU A 476 -46.09 -15.69 -9.03
CA GLU A 476 -46.16 -15.72 -7.56
C GLU A 476 -45.21 -14.67 -6.97
N GLU A 477 -45.69 -13.87 -6.02
CA GLU A 477 -44.90 -12.80 -5.38
C GLU A 477 -43.79 -13.35 -4.47
N ASP A 478 -43.98 -14.55 -3.91
CA ASP A 478 -43.02 -15.25 -3.03
C ASP A 478 -42.48 -16.54 -3.69
N ALA A 479 -42.25 -16.51 -5.00
CA ALA A 479 -41.72 -17.66 -5.73
C ALA A 479 -40.31 -18.05 -5.23
N GLU A 480 -40.06 -19.35 -5.18
CA GLU A 480 -38.73 -19.88 -4.86
C GLU A 480 -37.70 -19.43 -5.92
N PHE A 481 -36.51 -19.04 -5.47
CA PHE A 481 -35.43 -18.63 -6.35
C PHE A 481 -34.73 -19.87 -6.91
N LYS A 482 -34.66 -19.94 -8.23
CA LYS A 482 -33.80 -20.91 -8.93
C LYS A 482 -32.37 -20.37 -8.97
N GLU A 483 -31.43 -21.15 -8.45
CA GLU A 483 -30.00 -20.85 -8.49
C GLU A 483 -29.33 -21.52 -9.68
N LEU A 484 -28.62 -20.75 -10.51
CA LEU A 484 -27.83 -21.24 -11.64
C LEU A 484 -26.39 -20.70 -11.57
N PRO A 485 -25.38 -21.57 -11.63
CA PRO A 485 -23.99 -21.14 -11.67
C PRO A 485 -23.62 -20.57 -13.05
N VAL A 486 -22.80 -19.53 -13.06
CA VAL A 486 -22.15 -19.01 -14.28
C VAL A 486 -21.02 -19.97 -14.68
N PRO A 487 -20.96 -20.45 -15.93
CA PRO A 487 -19.87 -21.31 -16.38
C PRO A 487 -18.50 -20.65 -16.24
N GLU A 488 -17.58 -21.31 -15.54
CA GLU A 488 -16.20 -20.84 -15.33
C GLU A 488 -15.15 -21.64 -16.11
N GLN A 489 -15.50 -22.83 -16.59
CA GLN A 489 -14.62 -23.66 -17.41
C GLN A 489 -14.99 -23.55 -18.89
N PHE A 490 -14.02 -23.14 -19.70
CA PHE A 490 -14.16 -23.02 -21.14
C PHE A 490 -13.21 -23.98 -21.85
N LYS A 491 -13.72 -24.69 -22.85
CA LYS A 491 -12.92 -25.49 -23.78
C LYS A 491 -12.67 -24.66 -25.02
N THR A 492 -11.40 -24.38 -25.29
CA THR A 492 -10.97 -23.72 -26.51
C THR A 492 -10.25 -24.71 -27.41
N THR A 493 -10.67 -24.78 -28.67
CA THR A 493 -10.07 -25.62 -29.71
C THR A 493 -9.80 -24.80 -30.97
N ILE A 494 -8.83 -25.24 -31.79
CA ILE A 494 -8.57 -24.63 -33.09
C ILE A 494 -9.35 -25.43 -34.15
N VAL A 495 -10.27 -24.77 -34.85
CA VAL A 495 -11.05 -25.34 -35.97
C VAL A 495 -10.85 -24.45 -37.18
N ASP A 496 -10.38 -25.03 -38.29
CA ASP A 496 -10.07 -24.30 -39.54
C ASP A 496 -9.17 -23.06 -39.32
N GLY A 497 -8.18 -23.19 -38.42
CA GLY A 497 -7.24 -22.10 -38.08
C GLY A 497 -7.84 -20.98 -37.21
N LYS A 498 -9.09 -21.12 -36.74
CA LYS A 498 -9.76 -20.16 -35.86
C LYS A 498 -9.92 -20.73 -34.45
N LEU A 499 -9.83 -19.86 -33.44
CA LEU A 499 -10.16 -20.24 -32.06
C LEU A 499 -11.68 -20.33 -31.91
N VAL A 500 -12.16 -21.48 -31.45
CA VAL A 500 -13.55 -21.73 -31.09
C VAL A 500 -13.58 -22.08 -29.61
N THR A 501 -14.34 -21.32 -28.83
CA THR A 501 -14.47 -21.48 -27.37
C THR A 501 -15.91 -21.80 -27.02
N ALA A 502 -16.11 -22.84 -26.22
CA ALA A 502 -17.41 -23.23 -25.68
C ALA A 502 -17.32 -23.46 -24.17
N THR A 503 -18.42 -23.27 -23.46
CA THR A 503 -18.55 -23.63 -22.04
C THR A 503 -18.50 -25.14 -21.88
N VAL A 504 -17.81 -25.62 -20.85
CA VAL A 504 -17.85 -27.04 -20.47
C VAL A 504 -19.07 -27.26 -19.59
N GLU A 505 -20.06 -27.98 -20.10
CA GLU A 505 -21.20 -28.42 -19.30
C GLU A 505 -20.75 -29.60 -18.42
N HIS A 506 -20.86 -29.44 -17.10
CA HIS A 506 -20.86 -30.55 -16.16
C HIS A 506 -22.31 -30.86 -15.83
N THR A 507 -22.97 -31.66 -16.66
CA THR A 507 -24.27 -32.24 -16.31
C THR A 507 -24.04 -33.29 -15.23
N GLY A 508 -24.34 -32.93 -13.99
CA GLY A 508 -24.38 -33.81 -12.82
C GLY A 508 -25.76 -33.76 -12.20
#